data_AF-A0A3N5GMV4-F1
#
_entry.id   AF-A0A3N5GMV4-F1
#
_cell.length_a   1.000
_cell.length_b   1.000
_cell.length_c   1.000
_cell.angle_alpha   90.00
_cell.angle_beta   90.00
_cell.angle_gamma   90.00
#
_symmetry.space_group_name_H-M   'P 1'
#
loop_
_entity.id
_entity.type
_entity.pdbx_description
1 polymer ?
#
loop_
_entity_poly.entity_id
_entity_poly.type
_entity_poly.pdbx_seq_one_letter_code
_entity_poly.pdbx_strand_id
1 'polypeptide(L)'
;NTYTAVRLLADAIERAKSADRAAILNALTTSTFADHFMPYGPTKFVNGQNQGAQPLMTQVIKGDIRVIVPRDYREAEPVFPLRA
;
A
#
# COMPACT_ATOMS: atom_id res chain seq x y z
N ASN A 1 1.15 -8.09 3.59
CA ASN A 1 1.10 -6.62 3.85
C ASN A 1 1.38 -6.23 5.31
N THR A 2 1.31 -7.17 6.28
CA THR A 2 1.64 -6.89 7.69
C THR A 2 3.04 -6.34 7.92
N TYR A 3 4.03 -6.80 7.15
CA TYR A 3 5.40 -6.31 7.24
C TYR A 3 5.52 -4.78 7.07
N THR A 4 4.90 -4.22 6.02
CA THR A 4 4.90 -2.78 5.78
C THR A 4 4.13 -2.02 6.86
N ALA A 5 3.04 -2.59 7.37
CA ALA A 5 2.29 -1.98 8.46
C ALA A 5 3.12 -1.88 9.75
N VAL A 6 3.95 -2.88 10.06
CA VAL A 6 4.87 -2.83 11.21
C VAL A 6 5.95 -1.78 11.01
N ARG A 7 6.51 -1.66 9.79
CA ARG A 7 7.50 -0.60 9.48
C ARG A 7 6.91 0.80 9.63
N LEU A 8 5.69 1.00 9.16
CA LEU A 8 4.96 2.26 9.32
C LEU A 8 4.73 2.60 10.80
N LEU A 9 4.34 1.60 11.61
CA LEU A 9 4.16 1.80 13.05
C LEU A 9 5.48 2.14 13.75
N ALA A 10 6.57 1.46 13.38
CA ALA A 10 7.90 1.75 13.91
C ALA A 10 8.33 3.19 13.58
N ASP A 11 8.21 3.62 12.32
CA ASP A 11 8.48 5.02 11.91
C ASP A 11 7.64 6.02 12.71
N ALA A 12 6.36 5.72 12.95
CA ALA A 12 5.50 6.59 13.76
C ALA A 12 5.94 6.67 15.23
N ILE A 13 6.38 5.56 15.84
CA ILE A 13 6.90 5.53 17.21
C ILE A 13 8.20 6.35 17.30
N GLU A 14 9.12 6.19 16.35
CA GLU A 14 10.37 6.96 16.30
C GLU A 14 10.12 8.46 16.17
N ARG A 15 9.16 8.86 15.32
CA ARG A 15 8.75 10.26 15.18
C ARG A 15 8.07 10.81 16.42
N ALA A 16 7.23 10.00 17.06
CA ALA A 16 6.53 10.38 18.29
C ALA A 16 7.47 10.49 19.50
N LYS A 17 8.64 9.81 19.46
CA LYS A 17 9.60 9.71 20.58
C LYS A 17 8.92 9.30 21.89
N SER A 18 7.88 8.48 21.77
CA SER A 18 6.98 8.14 22.87
C SER A 18 6.23 6.85 22.57
N ALA A 19 5.91 6.11 23.62
CA ALA A 19 4.98 4.99 23.57
C ALA A 19 3.52 5.43 23.80
N ASP A 20 3.27 6.74 24.00
CA ASP A 20 1.92 7.28 24.18
C ASP A 20 1.08 7.10 22.92
N ARG A 21 -0.13 6.58 23.12
CA ARG A 21 -1.08 6.27 22.03
C ARG A 21 -1.47 7.51 21.24
N ALA A 22 -1.72 8.64 21.90
CA ALA A 22 -2.17 9.86 21.22
C ALA A 22 -1.03 10.47 20.40
N ALA A 23 0.21 10.45 20.92
CA ALA A 23 1.40 10.88 20.21
C ALA A 23 1.66 10.05 18.94
N ILE A 24 1.57 8.71 19.05
CA ILE A 24 1.72 7.81 17.91
C ILE A 24 0.61 8.03 16.88
N LEU A 25 -0.63 8.19 17.32
CA LEU A 25 -1.75 8.46 16.42
C LEU A 25 -1.54 9.76 15.65
N ASN A 26 -1.10 10.83 16.32
CA ASN A 26 -0.78 12.10 15.68
C ASN A 26 0.37 11.97 14.66
N ALA A 27 1.41 11.20 14.99
CA ALA A 27 2.49 10.90 14.06
C ALA A 27 1.98 10.13 12.82
N LEU A 28 1.09 9.16 13.00
CA LEU A 28 0.47 8.42 11.89
C LEU A 28 -0.38 9.32 11.00
N THR A 29 -1.24 10.17 11.57
CA THR A 29 -2.18 11.00 10.79
C THR A 29 -1.49 12.14 10.04
N THR A 30 -0.32 12.59 10.50
CA THR A 30 0.48 13.63 9.85
C THR A 30 1.58 13.08 8.93
N SER A 31 1.82 11.75 8.95
CA SER A 31 2.84 11.09 8.16
C SER A 31 2.49 11.02 6.66
N THR A 32 3.53 11.08 5.83
CA THR A 32 3.51 10.59 4.44
C THR A 32 4.63 9.56 4.32
N PHE A 33 4.31 8.28 4.56
CA PHE A 33 5.29 7.20 4.67
C PHE A 33 5.53 6.55 3.30
N ALA A 34 6.76 6.62 2.80
CA ALA A 34 7.16 6.09 1.49
C ALA A 34 8.22 4.97 1.56
N ASP A 35 8.67 4.60 2.76
CA ASP A 35 9.72 3.60 2.96
C ASP A 35 9.14 2.17 2.96
N HIS A 36 8.58 1.78 1.81
CA HIS A 36 7.97 0.48 1.59
C HIS A 36 8.24 -0.05 0.18
N PHE A 37 8.19 -1.37 0.02
CA PHE A 37 8.34 -2.04 -1.27
C PHE A 37 7.03 -2.18 -2.06
N MET A 38 5.92 -1.61 -1.55
CA MET A 38 4.63 -1.70 -2.23
C MET A 38 4.67 -0.88 -3.53
N PRO A 39 4.06 -1.37 -4.63
CA PRO A 39 4.04 -0.66 -5.91
C PRO A 39 3.07 0.53 -5.93
N TYR A 40 2.59 0.98 -4.77
CA TYR A 40 1.59 2.05 -4.67
C TYR A 40 2.19 3.34 -4.13
N GLY A 41 1.42 4.42 -4.18
CA GLY A 41 1.84 5.70 -3.64
C GLY A 41 2.10 5.65 -2.13
N PRO A 42 2.75 6.69 -1.56
CA PRO A 42 3.03 6.77 -0.14
C PRO A 42 1.79 6.55 0.73
N THR A 43 1.97 5.88 1.87
CA THR A 43 0.90 5.73 2.85
C THR A 43 0.62 7.08 3.54
N LYS A 44 -0.60 7.58 3.34
CA LYS A 44 -1.12 8.81 3.95
C LYS A 44 -2.54 8.60 4.41
N PHE A 45 -2.83 8.87 5.68
CA PHE A 45 -4.16 8.68 6.24
C PHE A 45 -5.00 9.96 6.16
N VAL A 46 -6.20 9.83 5.59
CA VAL A 46 -7.25 10.86 5.64
C VAL A 46 -8.52 10.17 6.12
N ASN A 47 -9.11 10.66 7.21
CA ASN A 47 -10.29 10.05 7.84
C ASN A 47 -10.13 8.54 8.13
N GLY A 48 -8.92 8.13 8.52
CA GLY A 48 -8.57 6.73 8.80
C GLY A 48 -8.30 5.86 7.57
N GLN A 49 -8.42 6.40 6.35
CA GLN A 49 -8.18 5.66 5.11
C GLN A 49 -6.82 5.98 4.50
N ASN A 50 -6.08 4.95 4.09
CA ASN A 50 -4.85 5.12 3.33
C ASN A 50 -5.17 5.56 1.90
N GLN A 51 -4.82 6.80 1.55
CA GLN A 51 -5.05 7.39 0.23
C GLN A 51 -4.06 6.87 -0.84
N GLY A 52 -2.93 6.31 -0.44
CA GLY A 52 -1.93 5.75 -1.36
C GLY A 52 -2.25 4.34 -1.82
N ALA A 53 -3.26 3.67 -1.24
CA ALA A 53 -3.62 2.31 -1.61
C ALA A 53 -4.21 2.26 -3.02
N GLN A 54 -3.68 1.39 -3.87
CA GLN A 54 -4.17 1.22 -5.23
C GLN A 54 -4.55 -0.25 -5.46
N PRO A 55 -5.77 -0.55 -5.94
CA PRO A 55 -6.13 -1.92 -6.28
C PRO A 55 -5.42 -2.37 -7.55
N LEU A 56 -4.94 -3.61 -7.55
CA LEU A 56 -4.42 -4.27 -8.74
C LEU A 56 -5.46 -5.23 -9.28
N MET A 57 -5.70 -5.16 -10.59
CA MET A 57 -6.42 -6.22 -11.28
C MET A 57 -5.41 -7.24 -11.77
N THR A 58 -5.66 -8.51 -11.49
CA THR A 58 -4.80 -9.61 -11.91
C THR A 58 -5.54 -10.58 -12.82
N GLN A 59 -4.80 -11.27 -13.69
CA GLN A 59 -5.31 -12.35 -14.53
C GLN A 59 -4.32 -13.52 -14.51
N VAL A 60 -4.85 -14.75 -14.45
CA VAL A 60 -4.02 -15.95 -14.62
C VAL A 60 -3.70 -16.14 -16.10
N ILE A 61 -2.42 -16.03 -16.48
CA ILE A 61 -1.94 -16.15 -17.85
C ILE A 61 -0.83 -17.20 -17.88
N LYS A 62 -1.03 -18.27 -18.67
CA LYS A 62 -0.10 -19.42 -18.76
C LYS A 62 0.26 -20.04 -17.39
N GLY A 63 -0.66 -19.97 -16.42
CA GLY A 63 -0.47 -20.51 -15.06
C GLY A 63 0.06 -19.51 -14.03
N ASP A 64 0.50 -18.31 -14.45
CA ASP A 64 0.99 -17.26 -13.54
C ASP A 64 -0.07 -16.19 -13.27
N ILE A 65 -0.11 -15.66 -12.05
CA ILE A 65 -0.88 -14.45 -11.73
C ILE A 65 -0.10 -13.25 -12.24
N ARG A 66 -0.67 -12.49 -13.18
CA ARG A 66 -0.08 -11.28 -13.75
C ARG A 66 -0.92 -10.07 -13.43
N VAL A 67 -0.28 -8.96 -13.07
CA VAL A 67 -0.96 -7.66 -12.93
C VAL A 67 -1.29 -7.11 -14.31
N ILE A 68 -2.57 -6.83 -14.57
CA ILE A 68 -3.07 -6.31 -15.86
C ILE A 68 -3.56 -4.86 -15.80
N VAL A 69 -3.83 -4.33 -14.59
CA VAL A 69 -4.22 -2.93 -14.33
C VAL A 69 -3.66 -2.51 -12.97
N PRO A 70 -3.16 -1.27 -12.79
CA PRO A 70 -3.08 -0.16 -13.75
C PRO A 70 -1.95 -0.33 -14.77
N ARG A 71 -1.95 0.50 -15.81
CA ARG A 71 -0.96 0.44 -16.92
C ARG A 71 0.47 0.61 -16.43
N ASP A 72 0.69 1.48 -15.46
CA ASP A 72 2.03 1.84 -14.98
C ASP A 72 2.73 0.69 -14.24
N TYR A 73 1.97 -0.28 -13.73
CA TYR A 73 2.46 -1.47 -13.02
C TYR A 73 2.07 -2.78 -13.71
N ARG A 74 1.63 -2.69 -14.97
CA ARG A 74 1.16 -3.84 -15.73
C ARG A 74 2.31 -4.75 -16.10
N GLU A 75 2.16 -6.03 -15.79
CA GLU A 75 3.07 -7.10 -16.22
C GLU A 75 2.63 -7.73 -17.56
N ALA A 76 1.34 -7.71 -17.88
CA ALA A 76 0.79 -8.27 -19.12
C ALA A 76 -0.47 -7.54 -19.60
N GLU A 77 -0.73 -7.54 -20.90
CA GLU A 77 -2.00 -7.05 -21.46
C GLU A 77 -3.19 -7.93 -21.04
N PRO A 78 -4.38 -7.35 -20.75
CA PRO A 78 -5.58 -8.12 -20.48
C PRO A 78 -5.94 -9.03 -21.67
N VAL A 79 -6.25 -10.30 -21.40
CA VAL A 79 -6.72 -11.25 -22.41
C VAL A 79 -8.24 -11.36 -22.35
N PHE A 80 -8.90 -11.02 -23.46
CA PHE A 80 -10.35 -11.10 -23.61
C PHE A 80 -10.79 -12.31 -24.47
N PRO A 81 -11.99 -12.88 -24.24
CA PRO A 81 -12.93 -12.52 -23.18
C PRO A 81 -12.40 -12.93 -21.79
N LEU A 82 -12.75 -12.14 -20.76
CA LEU A 82 -12.52 -12.54 -19.37
C LEU A 82 -13.37 -13.78 -19.11
N ARG A 83 -12.72 -14.94 -18.99
CA ARG A 83 -13.37 -16.17 -18.55
C ARG A 83 -13.53 -16.07 -17.04
N ALA A 84 -14.76 -15.85 -16.59
CA ALA A 84 -15.13 -15.88 -15.18
C ALA A 84 -15.08 -17.31 -14.62
#